data_AF-A0A498NW99-F1
#
_entry.id   AF-A0A498NW99-F1
#
_cell.length_a   1.000
_cell.length_b   1.000
_cell.length_c   1.000
_cell.angle_alpha   90.00
_cell.angle_beta   90.00
_cell.angle_gamma   90.00
#
_symmetry.space_group_name_H-M   'P 1'
#
loop_
_entity.id
_entity.type
_entity.pdbx_description
1 polymer ?
#
loop_
_entity_poly.entity_id
_entity_poly.type
_entity_poly.pdbx_seq_one_letter_code
_entity_poly.pdbx_strand_id
1 'polypeptide(L)'
;MDGEGPDSLFCQPLCADVLFLLQAGATRVFAHKVYLATSCSKFYDLFTMDLGAAGMEKEGEESSEGSEEEEQSRRGAKEQAGRTKSLDIDKEGEGGTRGSNRLLMLQQGSLRTSQSDNALPARGQYSMGSLGAGRALLGWGRGFLGVYLEMVDDPVTGRPRLMTVVSMDDLIQKGPFQAVLQYLYTGHLDETRGDLMQVATIAELLEVFDLRMMVANVLNRESFMNQEITKAFHVRRANRIKECLSKGTFAGRQSEIRVKYLFTSIYLFIL
;
A
#
# COMPACT_ATOMS: atom_id res chain seq x y z
N MET A 1 -33.97 15.13 -6.66
CA MET A 1 -32.81 15.01 -5.76
C MET A 1 -31.63 14.76 -6.66
N ASP A 2 -30.94 15.84 -7.00
CA ASP A 2 -29.84 15.82 -7.96
C ASP A 2 -28.72 14.97 -7.38
N GLY A 3 -28.29 13.96 -8.15
CA GLY A 3 -27.23 13.05 -7.76
C GLY A 3 -25.93 13.81 -7.62
N GLU A 4 -25.56 14.13 -6.38
CA GLU A 4 -24.26 14.69 -6.04
C GLU A 4 -23.16 13.72 -6.48
N GLY A 5 -22.43 14.10 -7.54
CA GLY A 5 -21.32 13.33 -8.07
C GLY A 5 -20.09 13.33 -7.15
N PRO A 6 -19.05 12.53 -7.45
CA PRO A 6 -17.84 12.40 -6.63
C PRO A 6 -17.09 13.74 -6.43
N ASP A 7 -17.24 14.70 -7.34
CA ASP A 7 -16.71 16.06 -7.21
C ASP A 7 -17.30 16.83 -6.02
N SER A 8 -18.59 16.69 -5.72
CA SER A 8 -19.20 17.39 -4.59
C SER A 8 -18.68 16.87 -3.26
N LEU A 9 -18.44 15.56 -3.14
CA LEU A 9 -17.84 14.92 -1.97
C LEU A 9 -16.34 15.24 -1.80
N PHE A 10 -15.65 15.58 -2.88
CA PHE A 10 -14.29 16.13 -2.77
C PHE A 10 -14.33 17.58 -2.27
N CYS A 11 -15.23 18.41 -2.80
CA CYS A 11 -15.38 19.81 -2.41
C CYS A 11 -15.96 19.99 -1.00
N GLN A 12 -16.80 19.07 -0.54
CA GLN A 12 -17.40 19.04 0.78
C GLN A 12 -16.96 17.75 1.51
N PRO A 13 -15.97 17.83 2.43
CA PRO A 13 -15.43 16.66 3.12
C PRO A 13 -16.37 16.13 4.22
N LEU A 14 -17.65 16.00 3.91
CA LEU A 14 -18.68 15.47 4.79
C LEU A 14 -18.29 14.07 5.25
N CYS A 15 -18.14 13.90 6.57
CA CYS A 15 -17.76 12.63 7.20
C CYS A 15 -16.36 12.11 6.82
N ALA A 16 -15.40 12.98 6.52
CA ALA A 16 -14.02 12.57 6.25
C ALA A 16 -13.49 11.59 7.31
N ASP A 17 -12.73 10.59 6.87
CA ASP A 17 -12.16 9.54 7.72
C ASP A 17 -10.62 9.45 7.61
N VAL A 18 -10.02 10.32 6.78
CA VAL A 18 -8.59 10.53 6.70
C VAL A 18 -8.28 12.03 6.59
N LEU A 19 -7.21 12.44 7.27
CA LEU A 19 -6.63 13.78 7.26
C LEU A 19 -5.17 13.69 6.81
N PHE A 20 -4.80 14.48 5.80
CA PHE A 20 -3.41 14.70 5.42
C PHE A 20 -2.90 15.99 6.05
N LEU A 21 -1.75 15.88 6.72
CA LEU A 21 -0.97 17.00 7.24
C LEU A 21 0.16 17.30 6.26
N LEU A 22 0.12 18.49 5.65
CA LEU A 22 1.14 18.98 4.74
C LEU A 22 1.92 20.13 5.38
N GLN A 23 3.14 20.37 4.91
CA GLN A 23 3.98 21.50 5.33
C GLN A 23 4.08 21.59 6.86
N ALA A 24 4.62 20.54 7.48
CA ALA A 24 4.74 20.37 8.92
C ALA A 24 3.41 20.56 9.71
N GLY A 25 2.27 20.26 9.08
CA GLY A 25 0.94 20.34 9.70
C GLY A 25 0.25 21.70 9.60
N ALA A 26 0.89 22.70 8.96
CA ALA A 26 0.26 24.00 8.73
C ALA A 26 -0.96 23.91 7.81
N THR A 27 -0.94 22.95 6.88
CA THR A 27 -2.03 22.73 5.93
C THR A 27 -2.70 21.38 6.19
N ARG A 28 -4.03 21.41 6.30
CA ARG A 28 -4.88 20.23 6.52
C ARG A 28 -5.73 19.94 5.29
N VAL A 29 -5.73 18.70 4.83
CA VAL A 29 -6.56 18.24 3.71
C VAL A 29 -7.34 17.00 4.13
N PHE A 30 -8.66 17.13 4.19
CA PHE A 30 -9.58 16.04 4.55
C PHE A 30 -10.00 15.23 3.33
N ALA A 31 -10.13 13.92 3.48
CA ALA A 31 -10.54 13.03 2.40
C ALA A 31 -11.22 11.74 2.92
N HIS A 32 -11.46 10.81 2.00
CA HIS A 32 -12.19 9.58 2.21
C HIS A 32 -11.34 8.37 1.81
N LYS A 33 -11.02 7.51 2.78
CA LYS A 33 -10.22 6.28 2.59
C LYS A 33 -10.78 5.43 1.45
N VAL A 34 -12.10 5.25 1.40
CA VAL A 34 -12.75 4.41 0.39
C VAL A 34 -12.51 4.93 -1.03
N TYR A 35 -12.55 6.25 -1.24
CA TYR A 35 -12.33 6.84 -2.57
C TYR A 35 -10.87 6.64 -2.98
N LEU A 36 -9.93 6.88 -2.07
CA LEU A 36 -8.50 6.77 -2.34
C LEU A 36 -8.05 5.32 -2.51
N ALA A 37 -8.47 4.42 -1.61
CA ALA A 37 -8.11 3.00 -1.63
C ALA A 37 -8.69 2.25 -2.85
N THR A 38 -9.84 2.66 -3.36
CA THR A 38 -10.41 2.03 -4.56
C THR A 38 -9.77 2.51 -5.86
N SER A 39 -9.11 3.67 -5.82
CA SER A 39 -8.47 4.31 -6.98
C SER A 39 -6.95 4.19 -7.02
N CYS A 40 -6.30 3.84 -5.90
CA CYS A 40 -4.85 3.79 -5.79
C CYS A 40 -4.41 2.66 -4.83
N SER A 41 -3.58 1.75 -5.33
CA SER A 41 -3.06 0.62 -4.53
C SER A 41 -2.23 1.09 -3.34
N LYS A 42 -1.42 2.15 -3.50
CA LYS A 42 -0.62 2.69 -2.40
C LYS A 42 -1.50 3.15 -1.23
N PHE A 43 -2.59 3.85 -1.53
CA PHE A 43 -3.57 4.23 -0.49
C PHE A 43 -4.34 3.04 0.07
N TYR A 44 -4.65 2.03 -0.75
CA TYR A 44 -5.25 0.78 -0.26
C TYR A 44 -4.34 0.15 0.81
N ASP A 45 -3.07 -0.08 0.47
CA ASP A 45 -2.09 -0.70 1.34
C ASP A 45 -1.89 0.13 2.63
N LEU A 46 -1.83 1.46 2.50
CA LEU A 46 -1.71 2.37 3.65
C LEU A 46 -2.86 2.21 4.65
N PHE A 47 -4.09 2.09 4.15
CA PHE A 47 -5.29 2.09 5.00
C PHE A 47 -5.71 0.71 5.48
N THR A 48 -5.18 -0.35 4.88
CA THR A 48 -5.35 -1.73 5.36
C THR A 48 -4.18 -2.23 6.22
N MET A 49 -3.15 -1.41 6.39
CA MET A 49 -2.04 -1.72 7.28
C MET A 49 -2.47 -1.74 8.74
N ASP A 50 -1.97 -2.70 9.51
CA ASP A 50 -2.25 -2.83 10.93
C ASP A 50 -1.53 -1.73 11.73
N LEU A 51 -2.28 -0.69 12.11
CA LEU A 51 -1.78 0.36 12.99
C LEU A 51 -1.79 -0.05 14.48
N GLY A 52 -2.44 -1.17 14.80
CA GLY A 52 -2.72 -1.62 16.18
C GLY A 52 -1.82 -2.71 16.76
N ALA A 53 -0.84 -3.25 16.01
CA ALA A 53 -0.01 -4.36 16.48
C ALA A 53 1.33 -3.93 17.12
N ALA A 54 1.77 -2.69 16.93
CA ALA A 54 3.09 -2.22 17.38
C ALA A 54 3.17 -1.86 18.88
N GLY A 55 2.13 -2.14 19.68
CA GLY A 55 2.04 -1.78 21.10
C GLY A 55 1.74 -2.95 22.05
N MET A 56 1.77 -4.19 21.58
CA MET A 56 1.52 -5.39 22.40
C MET A 56 2.52 -6.51 22.09
N GLU A 57 3.81 -6.20 22.01
CA GLU A 57 4.85 -7.21 22.13
C GLU A 57 5.29 -7.30 23.60
N LYS A 58 4.57 -8.17 24.33
CA LYS A 58 4.96 -8.92 25.53
C LYS A 58 5.79 -8.19 26.61
N GLU A 59 5.10 -7.68 27.62
CA GLU A 59 5.54 -7.86 29.00
C GLU A 59 5.02 -9.22 29.48
N GLY A 60 5.89 -10.06 30.03
CA GLY A 60 5.48 -11.21 30.83
C GLY A 60 5.90 -12.59 30.30
N GLU A 61 6.90 -13.12 31.00
CA GLU A 61 7.01 -14.50 31.49
C GLU A 61 7.96 -15.49 30.79
N GLU A 62 8.66 -16.15 31.68
CA GLU A 62 9.99 -16.72 31.61
C GLU A 62 9.93 -18.23 31.36
N SER A 63 11.04 -18.75 30.81
CA SER A 63 11.60 -20.10 31.01
C SER A 63 10.70 -21.24 31.50
N SER A 64 10.54 -22.27 30.66
CA SER A 64 10.75 -23.65 31.13
C SER A 64 11.02 -24.61 29.96
N GLU A 65 12.12 -25.33 30.07
CA GLU A 65 12.60 -26.37 29.16
C GLU A 65 11.85 -27.69 29.35
N GLY A 66 11.84 -28.55 28.32
CA GLY A 66 12.04 -29.99 28.54
C GLY A 66 10.99 -30.97 27.98
N SER A 67 11.55 -32.01 27.35
CA SER A 67 11.04 -33.38 27.11
C SER A 67 10.09 -33.65 25.94
N GLU A 68 10.71 -34.19 24.89
CA GLU A 68 10.17 -35.20 23.97
C GLU A 68 9.91 -36.51 24.74
N GLU A 69 8.86 -37.27 24.37
CA GLU A 69 8.89 -38.74 24.39
C GLU A 69 7.71 -39.33 23.60
N GLU A 70 8.02 -40.44 22.93
CA GLU A 70 7.24 -41.16 21.93
C GLU A 70 6.18 -42.12 22.53
N GLU A 71 5.42 -42.72 21.60
CA GLU A 71 5.07 -44.16 21.58
C GLU A 71 3.60 -44.52 21.94
N GLN A 72 2.87 -45.09 20.96
CA GLN A 72 2.41 -46.49 21.02
C GLN A 72 1.58 -46.92 19.79
N SER A 73 2.25 -47.68 18.92
CA SER A 73 1.89 -49.05 18.50
C SER A 73 0.42 -49.40 18.24
N ARG A 74 0.08 -49.66 16.96
CA ARG A 74 -0.81 -50.78 16.58
C ARG A 74 -0.31 -51.49 15.31
N ARG A 75 -0.17 -52.81 15.46
CA ARG A 75 0.41 -53.83 14.58
C ARG A 75 -0.47 -54.17 13.36
N GLY A 76 0.14 -54.69 12.28
CA GLY A 76 -0.60 -55.49 11.29
C GLY A 76 0.08 -55.83 9.96
N ALA A 77 1.09 -56.71 9.98
CA ALA A 77 1.48 -57.78 9.02
C ALA A 77 1.33 -57.68 7.47
N LYS A 78 2.36 -58.26 6.80
CA LYS A 78 2.48 -58.75 5.39
C LYS A 78 2.61 -57.66 4.29
N GLU A 79 3.42 -57.76 3.25
CA GLU A 79 4.11 -58.87 2.59
C GLU A 79 5.29 -58.32 1.73
N GLN A 80 6.21 -59.21 1.36
CA GLN A 80 7.47 -58.99 0.66
C GLN A 80 7.29 -59.17 -0.86
N ALA A 81 7.80 -58.26 -1.70
CA ALA A 81 8.27 -58.56 -3.06
C ALA A 81 8.90 -57.33 -3.76
N GLY A 82 9.99 -57.55 -4.51
CA GLY A 82 10.34 -56.68 -5.65
C GLY A 82 11.62 -55.86 -5.55
N ARG A 83 12.79 -56.53 -5.51
CA ARG A 83 14.02 -55.96 -6.09
C ARG A 83 13.84 -55.88 -7.61
N THR A 84 14.13 -54.73 -8.21
CA THR A 84 14.91 -54.67 -9.46
C THR A 84 15.68 -53.35 -9.56
N LYS A 85 16.98 -53.49 -9.79
CA LYS A 85 17.88 -52.47 -10.34
C LYS A 85 17.79 -52.55 -11.88
N SER A 86 17.74 -51.42 -12.57
CA SER A 86 18.40 -51.19 -13.87
C SER A 86 18.81 -49.71 -13.88
N LEU A 87 20.07 -49.32 -13.98
CA LEU A 87 21.03 -49.43 -15.10
C LEU A 87 20.44 -48.90 -16.41
N ASP A 88 20.83 -47.66 -16.75
CA ASP A 88 20.95 -47.26 -18.15
C ASP A 88 22.31 -46.60 -18.37
N ILE A 89 22.88 -46.98 -19.52
CA ILE A 89 24.26 -46.91 -19.95
C ILE A 89 24.44 -45.70 -20.87
N ASP A 90 25.53 -44.95 -20.65
CA ASP A 90 26.05 -43.95 -21.59
C ASP A 90 26.46 -44.58 -22.92
N LYS A 91 26.20 -43.88 -24.03
CA LYS A 91 26.93 -44.08 -25.27
C LYS A 91 27.23 -42.76 -25.97
N GLU A 92 28.53 -42.51 -26.08
CA GLU A 92 29.20 -41.39 -26.74
C GLU A 92 29.01 -41.38 -28.26
N GLY A 93 29.16 -40.18 -28.84
CA GLY A 93 29.47 -39.92 -30.25
C GLY A 93 30.24 -38.59 -30.36
N GLU A 94 31.51 -38.70 -30.77
CA GLU A 94 32.60 -37.72 -30.72
C GLU A 94 32.47 -36.43 -31.54
N GLY A 95 33.24 -35.40 -31.14
CA GLY A 95 33.70 -34.31 -32.03
C GLY A 95 34.45 -33.16 -31.32
N GLY A 96 35.75 -33.36 -31.04
CA GLY A 96 36.84 -32.45 -30.58
C GLY A 96 36.60 -30.95 -30.31
N THR A 97 37.24 -30.32 -29.31
CA THR A 97 38.70 -30.08 -29.27
C THR A 97 39.10 -29.36 -27.95
N ARG A 98 40.14 -29.89 -27.27
CA ARG A 98 41.16 -29.28 -26.35
C ARG A 98 40.75 -28.09 -25.44
N GLY A 99 41.05 -28.05 -24.14
CA GLY A 99 41.89 -28.89 -23.30
C GLY A 99 41.98 -28.38 -21.85
N SER A 100 42.42 -29.30 -20.97
CA SER A 100 43.04 -29.16 -19.64
C SER A 100 42.82 -27.91 -18.77
N ASN A 101 42.16 -28.09 -17.63
CA ASN A 101 42.86 -28.38 -16.35
C ASN A 101 41.86 -28.72 -15.23
N ARG A 102 42.02 -29.91 -14.65
CA ARG A 102 41.43 -30.29 -13.35
C ARG A 102 42.29 -29.70 -12.22
N LEU A 103 41.68 -29.13 -11.18
CA LEU A 103 41.98 -29.52 -9.78
C LEU A 103 40.99 -28.91 -8.77
N LEU A 104 40.21 -29.81 -8.17
CA LEU A 104 39.87 -29.98 -6.75
C LEU A 104 39.58 -28.79 -5.80
N MET A 105 38.54 -29.06 -5.00
CA MET A 105 38.39 -28.85 -3.55
C MET A 105 37.63 -27.63 -3.04
N LEU A 106 36.35 -27.90 -2.72
CA LEU A 106 35.72 -27.68 -1.41
C LEU A 106 36.67 -27.18 -0.31
N GLN A 107 36.40 -25.99 0.24
CA GLN A 107 36.49 -25.79 1.69
C GLN A 107 35.57 -24.64 2.15
N GLN A 108 34.67 -24.99 3.06
CA GLN A 108 33.89 -24.07 3.89
C GLN A 108 34.83 -23.26 4.80
N GLY A 109 34.50 -21.99 5.04
CA GLY A 109 35.15 -21.14 6.03
C GLY A 109 34.20 -20.08 6.55
N SER A 110 33.82 -20.23 7.82
CA SER A 110 32.91 -19.39 8.60
C SER A 110 33.53 -18.03 8.99
N LEU A 111 32.66 -17.13 9.50
CA LEU A 111 32.92 -15.98 10.41
C LEU A 111 32.96 -14.55 9.82
N ARG A 112 31.81 -13.86 9.90
CA ARG A 112 31.46 -12.80 10.89
C ARG A 112 30.74 -11.58 10.28
N THR A 113 29.67 -11.19 10.97
CA THR A 113 28.84 -10.01 10.76
C THR A 113 29.57 -8.75 11.23
N SER A 114 29.72 -7.75 10.36
CA SER A 114 30.17 -6.41 10.77
C SER A 114 29.07 -5.70 11.56
N GLN A 115 29.37 -5.36 12.81
CA GLN A 115 28.66 -4.36 13.60
C GLN A 115 29.30 -3.01 13.33
N SER A 116 28.49 -1.99 13.02
CA SER A 116 28.93 -0.59 13.04
C SER A 116 28.21 0.14 14.15
N ASP A 117 28.95 0.44 15.22
CA ASP A 117 28.58 1.34 16.29
C ASP A 117 28.49 2.78 15.77
N ASN A 118 27.39 3.46 16.04
CA ASN A 118 27.41 4.92 16.12
C ASN A 118 26.43 5.38 17.21
N ALA A 119 26.99 5.87 18.31
CA ALA A 119 26.26 6.37 19.46
C ALA A 119 26.13 7.90 19.44
N LEU A 120 24.87 8.37 19.37
CA LEU A 120 24.24 9.53 20.06
C LEU A 120 24.75 10.97 19.76
N PRO A 121 23.95 12.07 19.96
CA PRO A 121 22.90 12.23 20.96
C PRO A 121 21.60 13.02 20.57
N ALA A 122 20.73 13.09 21.57
CA ALA A 122 19.37 13.62 21.64
C ALA A 122 19.16 15.08 21.19
N ARG A 123 18.00 15.34 20.55
CA ARG A 123 17.26 16.61 20.70
C ARG A 123 15.81 16.49 20.22
N GLY A 124 14.85 16.90 21.04
CA GLY A 124 13.49 17.27 20.61
C GLY A 124 12.34 16.32 21.01
N GLN A 125 12.24 15.92 22.28
CA GLN A 125 10.96 15.42 22.80
C GLN A 125 9.98 16.60 22.94
N TYR A 126 9.13 16.79 21.94
CA TYR A 126 7.80 17.35 22.18
C TYR A 126 6.96 16.19 22.74
N SER A 127 6.56 16.33 24.00
CA SER A 127 5.66 15.40 24.66
C SER A 127 4.28 15.53 24.00
N MET A 128 4.01 14.70 23.00
CA MET A 128 2.67 14.49 22.45
C MET A 128 2.07 13.33 23.25
N GLY A 129 0.97 13.61 23.95
CA GLY A 129 0.28 12.64 24.79
C GLY A 129 0.04 11.33 24.03
N SER A 130 0.54 10.24 24.63
CA SER A 130 0.31 8.87 24.18
C SER A 130 -1.19 8.57 24.18
N LEU A 131 -1.78 8.44 23.00
CA LEU A 131 -3.09 7.80 22.74
C LEU A 131 -3.31 7.53 21.24
N GLY A 132 -2.25 7.16 20.51
CA GLY A 132 -2.34 6.90 19.07
C GLY A 132 -1.55 5.66 18.67
N ALA A 133 -2.26 4.64 18.19
CA ALA A 133 -1.66 3.53 17.45
C ALA A 133 -1.13 4.12 16.12
N GLY A 134 0.20 4.24 16.00
CA GLY A 134 0.85 5.01 14.95
C GLY A 134 2.15 4.38 14.49
N ARG A 135 2.52 4.65 13.24
CA ARG A 135 3.68 4.08 12.54
C ARG A 135 4.43 5.16 11.77
N ALA A 136 5.74 5.22 11.96
CA ALA A 136 6.63 5.95 11.06
C ALA A 136 6.74 5.22 9.72
N LEU A 137 6.67 5.96 8.61
CA LEU A 137 6.66 5.41 7.25
C LEU A 137 8.01 5.53 6.54
N LEU A 138 9.09 5.55 7.31
CA LEU A 138 10.46 5.57 6.79
C LEU A 138 10.68 4.37 5.86
N GLY A 139 10.98 4.64 4.59
CA GLY A 139 11.19 3.61 3.56
C GLY A 139 9.92 3.07 2.89
N TRP A 140 8.72 3.49 3.31
CA TRP A 140 7.47 3.08 2.64
C TRP A 140 7.23 3.84 1.33
N GLY A 141 7.79 5.05 1.20
CA GLY A 141 7.74 5.85 -0.02
C GLY A 141 8.23 7.27 0.21
N ARG A 142 8.49 8.01 -0.87
CA ARG A 142 9.06 9.37 -0.82
C ARG A 142 8.07 10.47 -0.38
N GLY A 143 6.77 10.17 -0.28
CA GLY A 143 5.74 11.17 0.03
C GLY A 143 5.13 11.08 1.43
N PHE A 144 5.46 10.05 2.20
CA PHE A 144 4.76 9.72 3.46
C PHE A 144 5.75 9.61 4.61
N LEU A 145 5.53 10.39 5.67
CA LEU A 145 6.40 10.42 6.85
C LEU A 145 5.85 9.54 7.98
N GLY A 146 4.53 9.52 8.17
CA GLY A 146 3.91 8.79 9.26
C GLY A 146 2.40 8.63 9.07
N VAL A 147 1.83 7.65 9.76
CA VAL A 147 0.38 7.42 9.80
C VAL A 147 -0.04 6.98 11.20
N TYR A 148 -1.13 7.53 11.71
CA TYR A 148 -1.63 7.23 13.05
C TYR A 148 -3.13 7.51 13.17
N LEU A 149 -3.74 7.10 14.27
CA LEU A 149 -5.13 7.41 14.60
C LEU A 149 -5.19 8.57 15.59
N GLU A 150 -6.07 9.54 15.35
CA GLU A 150 -6.25 10.71 16.21
C GLU A 150 -7.73 11.12 16.24
N MET A 151 -8.20 11.66 17.37
CA MET A 151 -9.50 12.33 17.46
C MET A 151 -9.37 13.73 16.86
N VAL A 152 -10.04 13.95 15.73
CA VAL A 152 -10.00 15.19 14.96
C VAL A 152 -11.40 15.76 14.85
N ASP A 153 -11.55 17.08 15.03
CA ASP A 153 -12.82 17.75 14.76
C ASP A 153 -13.20 17.63 13.29
N ASP A 154 -14.40 17.09 13.05
CA ASP A 154 -14.97 16.97 11.71
C ASP A 154 -15.13 18.37 11.10
N PRO A 155 -14.61 18.60 9.88
CA PRO A 155 -14.51 19.94 9.31
C PRO A 155 -15.86 20.60 9.01
N VAL A 156 -16.95 19.82 8.96
CA VAL A 156 -18.29 20.32 8.65
C VAL A 156 -19.15 20.40 9.90
N THR A 157 -19.10 19.39 10.77
CA THR A 157 -19.97 19.29 11.94
C THR A 157 -19.32 19.82 13.23
N GLY A 158 -17.99 20.01 13.24
CA GLY A 158 -17.22 20.42 14.42
C GLY A 158 -17.17 19.38 15.54
N ARG A 159 -17.68 18.17 15.31
CA ARG A 159 -17.69 17.10 16.32
C ARG A 159 -16.40 16.30 16.24
N PRO A 160 -15.81 15.91 17.39
CA PRO A 160 -14.62 15.10 17.40
C PRO A 160 -14.92 13.71 16.82
N ARG A 161 -14.10 13.28 15.85
CA ARG A 161 -14.20 12.01 15.14
C ARG A 161 -12.84 11.34 15.06
N LEU A 162 -12.80 10.03 15.30
CA LEU A 162 -11.58 9.27 15.10
C LEU A 162 -11.25 9.21 13.60
N MET A 163 -10.10 9.75 13.20
CA MET A 163 -9.61 9.77 11.82
C MET A 163 -8.23 9.15 11.73
N THR A 164 -7.89 8.63 10.54
CA THR A 164 -6.48 8.34 10.23
C THR A 164 -5.80 9.63 9.80
N VAL A 165 -4.73 9.98 10.49
CA VAL A 165 -3.90 11.13 10.17
C VAL A 165 -2.66 10.63 9.45
N VAL A 166 -2.33 11.25 8.33
CA VAL A 166 -1.18 10.94 7.50
C VAL A 166 -0.30 12.18 7.39
N SER A 167 0.92 12.07 7.91
CA SER A 167 1.93 13.12 7.80
C SER A 167 2.64 12.98 6.47
N MET A 168 2.59 14.04 5.66
CA MET A 168 3.16 14.10 4.32
C MET A 168 4.51 14.82 4.33
N ASP A 169 5.34 14.54 3.33
CA ASP A 169 6.61 15.25 3.12
C ASP A 169 6.39 16.75 2.85
N ASP A 170 7.29 17.61 3.33
CA ASP A 170 7.17 19.07 3.25
C ASP A 170 7.24 19.62 1.81
N LEU A 171 7.78 18.83 0.87
CA LEU A 171 7.79 19.18 -0.55
C LEU A 171 6.40 19.09 -1.20
N ILE A 172 5.44 18.44 -0.54
CA ILE A 172 4.10 18.25 -1.09
C ILE A 172 3.29 19.54 -0.89
N GLN A 173 3.05 20.22 -2.00
CA GLN A 173 2.25 21.45 -2.03
C GLN A 173 0.75 21.15 -2.10
N LYS A 174 -0.05 21.97 -1.41
CA LYS A 174 -1.51 21.81 -1.33
C LYS A 174 -2.19 21.73 -2.70
N GLY A 175 -1.91 22.69 -3.60
CA GLY A 175 -2.62 22.81 -4.89
C GLY A 175 -2.46 21.57 -5.77
N PRO A 176 -1.22 21.19 -6.12
CA PRO A 176 -0.97 19.98 -6.90
C PRO A 176 -1.43 18.70 -6.19
N PHE A 177 -1.31 18.63 -4.86
CA PHE A 177 -1.82 17.48 -4.08
C PHE A 177 -3.33 17.35 -4.18
N GLN A 178 -4.07 18.45 -4.06
CA GLN A 178 -5.52 18.47 -4.26
C GLN A 178 -5.92 18.06 -5.67
N ALA A 179 -5.15 18.42 -6.70
CA ALA A 179 -5.40 17.95 -8.07
C ALA A 179 -5.24 16.43 -8.20
N VAL A 180 -4.21 15.84 -7.55
CA VAL A 180 -4.05 14.37 -7.50
C VAL A 180 -5.22 13.71 -6.76
N LEU A 181 -5.64 14.27 -5.62
CA LEU A 181 -6.82 13.75 -4.91
C LEU A 181 -8.08 13.86 -5.75
N GLN A 182 -8.31 14.99 -6.43
CA GLN A 182 -9.47 15.17 -7.30
C GLN A 182 -9.49 14.12 -8.41
N TYR A 183 -8.34 13.84 -9.04
CA TYR A 183 -8.23 12.74 -10.01
C TYR A 183 -8.61 11.39 -9.39
N LEU A 184 -8.13 11.07 -8.18
CA LEU A 184 -8.49 9.81 -7.51
C LEU A 184 -9.99 9.73 -7.18
N TYR A 185 -10.67 10.86 -7.03
CA TYR A 185 -12.12 10.90 -6.83
C TYR A 185 -12.91 10.74 -8.12
N THR A 186 -12.43 11.33 -9.22
CA THR A 186 -13.25 11.58 -10.42
C THR A 186 -12.80 10.81 -11.65
N GLY A 187 -11.53 10.42 -11.72
CA GLY A 187 -10.88 9.89 -12.93
C GLY A 187 -10.53 10.96 -13.97
N HIS A 188 -10.70 12.24 -13.64
CA HIS A 188 -10.51 13.37 -14.56
C HIS A 188 -9.29 14.22 -14.19
N LEU A 189 -8.58 14.70 -15.20
CA LEU A 189 -7.48 15.67 -15.09
C LEU A 189 -7.87 16.95 -15.83
N ASP A 190 -7.80 18.09 -15.16
CA ASP A 190 -7.88 19.39 -15.84
C ASP A 190 -6.56 19.67 -16.58
N GLU A 191 -6.60 19.51 -17.91
CA GLU A 191 -5.45 19.68 -18.79
C GLU A 191 -5.02 21.15 -18.97
N THR A 192 -5.85 22.11 -18.54
CA THR A 192 -5.56 23.55 -18.69
C THR A 192 -4.72 24.12 -17.57
N ARG A 193 -4.43 23.30 -16.54
CA ARG A 193 -3.69 23.72 -15.36
C ARG A 193 -2.25 24.14 -15.70
N GLY A 194 -1.80 25.22 -15.08
CA GLY A 194 -0.41 25.68 -15.20
C GLY A 194 0.61 24.88 -14.38
N ASP A 195 0.16 24.03 -13.44
CA ASP A 195 0.99 23.29 -12.48
C ASP A 195 1.08 21.77 -12.78
N LEU A 196 0.84 21.36 -14.03
CA LEU A 196 0.83 19.94 -14.44
C LEU A 196 2.12 19.20 -14.07
N MET A 197 3.28 19.85 -14.19
CA MET A 197 4.57 19.24 -13.82
C MET A 197 4.62 18.90 -12.33
N GLN A 198 4.13 19.78 -11.46
CA GLN A 198 4.07 19.52 -10.02
C GLN A 198 3.05 18.42 -9.70
N VAL A 199 1.93 18.38 -10.44
CA VAL A 199 0.95 17.28 -10.35
C VAL A 199 1.61 15.94 -10.70
N ALA A 200 2.39 15.88 -11.78
CA ALA A 200 3.13 14.68 -12.17
C ALA A 200 4.14 14.25 -11.11
N THR A 201 4.88 15.19 -10.50
CA THR A 201 5.80 14.90 -9.40
C THR A 201 5.08 14.26 -8.22
N ILE A 202 3.94 14.83 -7.79
CA ILE A 202 3.18 14.24 -6.68
C ILE A 202 2.56 12.90 -7.07
N ALA A 203 2.04 12.77 -8.29
CA ALA A 203 1.52 11.50 -8.80
C ALA A 203 2.59 10.40 -8.79
N GLU A 204 3.85 10.74 -9.09
CA GLU A 204 4.98 9.82 -8.97
C GLU A 204 5.25 9.44 -7.51
N LEU A 205 5.33 10.40 -6.58
CA LEU A 205 5.55 10.13 -5.14
C LEU A 205 4.47 9.22 -4.55
N LEU A 206 3.22 9.43 -4.95
CA LEU A 206 2.04 8.68 -4.53
C LEU A 206 1.78 7.43 -5.38
N GLU A 207 2.61 7.15 -6.39
CA GLU A 207 2.49 6.02 -7.31
C GLU A 207 1.11 5.92 -8.00
N VAL A 208 0.55 7.08 -8.36
CA VAL A 208 -0.65 7.20 -9.19
C VAL A 208 -0.24 7.16 -10.66
N PHE A 209 0.15 5.97 -11.11
CA PHE A 209 0.75 5.78 -12.43
C PHE A 209 -0.15 6.27 -13.58
N ASP A 210 -1.45 6.05 -13.50
CA ASP A 210 -2.40 6.48 -14.53
C ASP A 210 -2.40 7.99 -14.72
N LEU A 211 -2.40 8.75 -13.62
CA LEU A 211 -2.33 10.20 -13.66
C LEU A 211 -0.99 10.67 -14.21
N ARG A 212 0.11 10.04 -13.80
CA ARG A 212 1.44 10.35 -14.34
C ARG A 212 1.50 10.16 -15.86
N MET A 213 0.88 9.09 -16.36
CA MET A 213 0.74 8.83 -17.80
C MET A 213 -0.15 9.88 -18.48
N MET A 214 -1.28 10.24 -17.89
CA MET A 214 -2.17 11.27 -18.46
C MET A 214 -1.49 12.63 -18.56
N VAL A 215 -0.77 13.06 -17.52
CA VAL A 215 -0.02 14.32 -17.57
C VAL A 215 1.06 14.27 -18.64
N ALA A 216 1.79 13.15 -18.78
CA ALA A 216 2.79 12.99 -19.85
C ALA A 216 2.15 13.13 -21.24
N ASN A 217 0.99 12.51 -21.47
CA ASN A 217 0.25 12.62 -22.73
C ASN A 217 -0.15 14.07 -23.02
N VAL A 218 -0.63 14.82 -22.02
CA VAL A 218 -0.98 16.25 -22.19
C VAL A 218 0.24 17.05 -22.63
N LEU A 219 1.38 16.86 -21.94
CA LEU A 219 2.63 17.57 -22.24
C LEU A 219 3.18 17.21 -23.63
N ASN A 220 2.97 15.97 -24.09
CA ASN A 220 3.38 15.50 -25.40
C ASN A 220 2.38 15.81 -26.52
N ARG A 221 1.24 16.45 -26.22
CA ARG A 221 0.13 16.70 -27.16
C ARG A 221 -0.54 15.42 -27.69
N GLU A 222 -0.59 14.40 -26.85
CA GLU A 222 -1.20 13.10 -27.12
C GLU A 222 -2.41 12.83 -26.21
N SER A 223 -3.10 13.87 -25.75
CA SER A 223 -4.23 13.76 -24.81
C SER A 223 -5.39 12.92 -25.33
N PHE A 224 -5.47 12.64 -26.63
CA PHE A 224 -6.42 11.68 -27.19
C PHE A 224 -6.28 10.27 -26.58
N MET A 225 -5.08 9.88 -26.11
CA MET A 225 -4.84 8.61 -25.41
C MET A 225 -5.45 8.57 -24.01
N ASN A 226 -5.73 9.73 -23.40
CA ASN A 226 -6.28 9.81 -22.04
C ASN A 226 -7.67 9.16 -21.93
N GLN A 227 -8.42 9.07 -23.03
CA GLN A 227 -9.72 8.38 -23.03
C GLN A 227 -9.60 6.90 -22.65
N GLU A 228 -8.56 6.22 -23.11
CA GLU A 228 -8.32 4.81 -22.77
C GLU A 228 -7.88 4.66 -21.32
N ILE A 229 -7.01 5.56 -20.85
CA ILE A 229 -6.56 5.59 -19.46
C ILE A 229 -7.74 5.82 -18.51
N THR A 230 -8.59 6.80 -18.78
CA THR A 230 -9.78 7.10 -17.98
C THR A 230 -10.73 5.90 -17.95
N LYS A 231 -11.01 5.26 -19.10
CA LYS A 231 -11.84 4.05 -19.15
C LYS A 231 -11.25 2.93 -18.29
N ALA A 232 -9.96 2.63 -18.46
CA ALA A 232 -9.27 1.60 -17.71
C ALA A 232 -9.23 1.90 -16.19
N PHE A 233 -9.11 3.16 -15.81
CA PHE A 233 -9.18 3.62 -14.42
C PHE A 233 -10.55 3.29 -13.79
N HIS A 234 -11.64 3.69 -14.44
CA HIS A 234 -12.99 3.43 -13.92
C HIS A 234 -13.32 1.93 -13.85
N VAL A 235 -12.92 1.14 -14.84
CA VAL A 235 -13.09 -0.32 -14.83
C VAL A 235 -12.34 -0.95 -13.65
N ARG A 236 -11.07 -0.59 -13.42
CA ARG A 236 -10.29 -1.11 -12.28
C ARG A 236 -10.90 -0.69 -10.95
N ARG A 237 -11.35 0.56 -10.83
CA ARG A 237 -11.99 1.06 -9.63
C ARG A 237 -13.28 0.31 -9.32
N ALA A 238 -14.12 0.05 -10.32
CA ALA A 238 -15.34 -0.76 -10.16
C ALA A 238 -15.02 -2.17 -9.65
N ASN A 239 -13.98 -2.80 -10.20
CA ASN A 239 -13.52 -4.13 -9.75
C ASN A 239 -13.02 -4.10 -8.30
N ARG A 240 -12.22 -3.09 -7.94
CA ARG A 240 -11.71 -2.94 -6.57
C ARG A 240 -12.83 -2.67 -5.56
N ILE A 241 -13.84 -1.90 -5.95
CA ILE A 241 -15.04 -1.69 -5.13
C ILE A 241 -15.76 -3.02 -4.88
N LYS A 242 -16.02 -3.79 -5.94
CA LYS A 242 -16.65 -5.10 -5.84
C LYS A 242 -15.87 -6.03 -4.90
N GLU A 243 -14.54 -6.03 -5.01
CA GLU A 243 -13.65 -6.78 -4.13
C GLU A 243 -13.76 -6.33 -2.66
N CYS A 244 -13.70 -5.03 -2.39
CA CYS A 244 -13.82 -4.49 -1.03
C CYS A 244 -15.16 -4.87 -0.38
N LEU A 245 -16.26 -4.81 -1.15
CA LEU A 245 -17.58 -5.25 -0.70
C LEU A 245 -17.60 -6.74 -0.37
N SER A 246 -16.99 -7.58 -1.21
CA SER A 246 -16.94 -9.03 -1.00
C SER A 246 -16.13 -9.44 0.23
N LYS A 247 -15.07 -8.70 0.53
CA LYS A 247 -14.17 -8.96 1.68
C LYS A 247 -14.62 -8.27 2.97
N GLY A 248 -15.61 -7.36 2.91
CA GLY A 248 -15.97 -6.51 4.04
C GLY A 248 -14.89 -5.48 4.39
N THR A 249 -13.95 -5.20 3.48
CA THR A 249 -12.92 -4.16 3.68
C THR A 249 -13.61 -2.81 3.76
N PHE A 250 -13.40 -2.08 4.87
CA PHE A 250 -14.14 -0.86 5.20
C PHE A 250 -15.66 -1.10 5.44
N ALA A 251 -16.08 -2.21 6.06
CA ALA A 251 -17.51 -2.49 6.37
C ALA A 251 -18.14 -1.63 7.49
N GLY A 252 -17.56 -0.48 7.85
CA GLY A 252 -18.25 0.48 8.70
C GLY A 252 -19.56 0.96 8.05
N ARG A 253 -20.62 1.17 8.84
CA ARG A 253 -21.94 1.64 8.33
C ARG A 253 -21.84 2.87 7.41
N GLN A 254 -20.90 3.77 7.67
CA GLN A 254 -20.68 4.97 6.86
C GLN A 254 -20.00 4.67 5.51
N SER A 255 -19.08 3.72 5.49
CA SER A 255 -18.29 3.36 4.31
C SER A 255 -19.09 2.48 3.37
N GLU A 256 -19.94 1.57 3.85
CA GLU A 256 -20.81 0.77 2.97
C GLU A 256 -21.78 1.63 2.15
N ILE A 257 -22.37 2.66 2.77
CA ILE A 257 -23.22 3.64 2.09
C ILE A 257 -22.43 4.38 1.00
N ARG A 258 -21.22 4.84 1.32
CA ARG A 258 -20.33 5.52 0.35
C ARG A 258 -19.92 4.64 -0.81
N VAL A 259 -19.63 3.36 -0.55
CA VAL A 259 -19.28 2.41 -1.60
C VAL A 259 -20.45 2.23 -2.56
N LYS A 260 -21.69 2.16 -2.06
CA LYS A 260 -22.90 2.06 -2.91
C LYS A 260 -23.08 3.30 -3.79
N TYR A 261 -22.97 4.51 -3.24
CA TYR A 261 -23.03 5.76 -4.03
C TYR A 261 -21.90 5.86 -5.06
N LEU A 262 -20.69 5.46 -4.67
CA LEU A 262 -19.53 5.44 -5.55
C LEU A 262 -19.74 4.46 -6.72
N PHE A 263 -20.33 3.30 -6.46
CA PHE A 263 -20.68 2.32 -7.49
C PHE A 263 -21.71 2.88 -8.48
N THR A 264 -22.76 3.54 -7.99
CA THR A 264 -23.78 4.19 -8.84
C THR A 264 -23.16 5.29 -9.71
N SER A 265 -22.26 6.11 -9.16
CA SER A 265 -21.60 7.16 -9.94
C SER A 265 -20.64 6.61 -11.00
N ILE A 266 -19.99 5.48 -10.76
CA ILE A 266 -19.08 4.86 -11.73
C ILE A 266 -19.87 4.23 -12.89
N TYR A 267 -21.02 3.61 -12.62
CA TYR A 267 -21.88 3.07 -13.68
C TYR A 267 -22.40 4.15 -14.63
N LEU A 268 -22.60 5.37 -14.14
CA LEU A 268 -22.98 6.52 -14.97
C LEU A 268 -21.85 7.02 -15.89
N PHE A 269 -20.60 6.66 -15.60
CA PHE A 269 -19.42 7.02 -16.40
C PHE A 269 -18.99 5.90 -17.38
N ILE A 270 -19.45 4.67 -17.17
CA ILE A 270 -19.11 3.51 -18.02
C ILE A 270 -20.15 3.30 -19.14
N LEU A 271 -21.36 3.85 -18.99
CA LEU A 271 -22.42 3.88 -20.01
C LEU A 271 -22.36 5.17 -20.83
#